data_AF-A0A177QXS7-F1
#
_entry.id   AF-A0A177QXS7-F1
#
_cell.length_a   1.000
_cell.length_b   1.000
_cell.length_c   1.000
_cell.angle_alpha   90.00
_cell.angle_beta   90.00
_cell.angle_gamma   90.00
#
_symmetry.space_group_name_H-M   'P 1'
#
loop_
_entity.id
_entity.type
_entity.pdbx_description
1 polymer ?
#
loop_
_entity_poly.entity_id
_entity_poly.type
_entity_poly.pdbx_seq_one_letter_code
_entity_poly.pdbx_strand_id
1 'polypeptide(L)'
;MSFLKIATPAQARRFFLARSGLVLSGAAVALLAGRDALAAKSGDKTSDTKILNTALAAELEAIAAYQVGAESGLLQKPVLDLAVTFQGHHKAHADVLAKTIQKLGGKAVAAKSKYTFPVEKLKSQADVLRFAAGLEQGAVSAYLGAVPLFGNRDLSKAAASILGDEAMHWAVLRQALGEAPVPSAFVS
;
A
#
# COMPACT_ATOMS: atom_id res chain seq x y z
N MET A 1 3.23 15.67 2.88
CA MET A 1 3.98 14.47 3.30
C MET A 1 3.53 13.30 2.44
N SER A 2 4.45 12.52 1.89
CA SER A 2 4.17 11.35 1.06
C SER A 2 4.07 10.12 1.97
N PHE A 3 3.31 9.08 1.57
CA PHE A 3 3.15 7.86 2.37
C PHE A 3 4.52 7.18 2.60
N LEU A 4 5.48 7.46 1.71
CA LEU A 4 6.76 6.79 1.63
C LEU A 4 7.92 7.53 2.33
N LYS A 5 7.66 8.67 3.00
CA LYS A 5 8.63 9.30 3.94
C LYS A 5 8.63 8.65 5.32
N ILE A 6 7.99 7.50 5.42
CA ILE A 6 7.71 6.79 6.65
C ILE A 6 8.82 5.79 6.89
N ALA A 7 9.58 6.01 7.96
CA ALA A 7 10.75 5.17 8.28
C ALA A 7 10.35 3.88 8.99
N THR A 8 9.09 3.75 9.43
CA THR A 8 8.63 2.61 10.23
C THR A 8 7.22 2.15 9.88
N PRO A 9 6.92 0.84 9.98
CA PRO A 9 5.57 0.28 9.84
C PRO A 9 4.50 1.02 10.67
N ALA A 10 4.83 1.40 11.90
CA ALA A 10 3.91 2.11 12.79
C ALA A 10 3.54 3.52 12.27
N GLN A 11 4.47 4.23 11.65
CA GLN A 11 4.18 5.50 10.99
C GLN A 11 3.31 5.30 9.74
N ALA A 12 3.50 4.20 8.99
CA ALA A 12 2.74 3.89 7.76
C ALA A 12 1.27 3.75 8.09
N ARG A 13 0.99 2.90 9.07
CA ARG A 13 -0.34 2.72 9.63
C ARG A 13 -0.92 4.03 10.15
N ARG A 14 -0.18 4.81 10.94
CA ARG A 14 -0.67 6.10 11.49
C ARG A 14 -1.00 7.10 10.38
N PHE A 15 -0.19 7.19 9.34
CA PHE A 15 -0.41 8.10 8.22
C PHE A 15 -1.61 7.65 7.37
N PHE A 16 -1.77 6.34 7.12
CA PHE A 16 -2.95 5.78 6.47
C PHE A 16 -4.23 6.12 7.25
N LEU A 17 -4.23 5.90 8.56
CA LEU A 17 -5.36 6.21 9.45
C LEU A 17 -5.64 7.72 9.51
N ALA A 18 -4.61 8.55 9.60
CA ALA A 18 -4.76 10.01 9.64
C ALA A 18 -5.29 10.59 8.32
N ARG A 19 -4.92 10.01 7.17
CA ARG A 19 -5.38 10.49 5.85
C ARG A 19 -6.72 9.94 5.42
N SER A 20 -7.08 8.74 5.87
CA SER A 20 -8.44 8.21 5.72
C SER A 20 -9.45 8.95 6.60
N GLY A 21 -8.98 9.69 7.61
CA GLY A 21 -9.85 10.41 8.55
C GLY A 21 -10.54 9.48 9.55
N LEU A 22 -9.97 8.30 9.78
CA LEU A 22 -10.58 7.29 10.63
C LEU A 22 -10.39 7.62 12.12
N VAL A 23 -11.44 8.13 12.75
CA VAL A 23 -11.75 7.80 14.15
C VAL A 23 -12.10 6.31 14.17
N LEU A 24 -11.75 5.56 15.24
CA LEU A 24 -12.18 4.16 15.40
C LEU A 24 -13.65 4.04 15.00
N SER A 25 -13.93 3.32 13.91
CA SER A 25 -15.29 3.18 13.41
C SER A 25 -16.13 2.50 14.49
N GLY A 26 -17.45 2.74 14.48
CA GLY A 26 -18.36 2.02 15.37
C GLY A 26 -18.16 0.49 15.29
N ALA A 27 -17.76 -0.01 14.11
CA ALA A 27 -17.38 -1.41 13.90
C ALA A 27 -16.12 -1.83 14.66
N ALA A 28 -15.05 -1.04 14.62
CA ALA A 28 -13.80 -1.39 15.30
C ALA A 28 -13.97 -1.39 16.83
N VAL A 29 -14.72 -0.42 17.37
CA VAL A 29 -15.07 -0.41 18.80
C VAL A 29 -15.98 -1.60 19.15
N ALA A 30 -16.96 -1.92 18.31
CA ALA A 30 -17.85 -3.04 18.53
C ALA A 30 -17.11 -4.39 18.49
N LEU A 31 -16.16 -4.59 17.57
CA LEU A 31 -15.32 -5.79 17.51
C LEU A 31 -14.45 -5.95 18.77
N LEU A 32 -13.80 -4.87 19.22
CA LEU A 32 -13.03 -4.86 20.46
C LEU A 32 -13.88 -5.12 21.71
N ALA A 33 -15.18 -4.82 21.64
CA ALA A 33 -16.17 -5.09 22.67
C ALA A 33 -16.91 -6.43 22.49
N GLY A 34 -16.51 -7.30 21.54
CA GLY A 34 -17.15 -8.60 21.28
C GLY A 34 -18.57 -8.50 20.71
N ARG A 35 -18.88 -7.42 19.99
CA ARG A 35 -20.21 -7.10 19.45
C ARG A 35 -20.25 -7.18 17.92
N ASP A 36 -20.01 -8.38 17.40
CA ASP A 36 -19.84 -8.65 15.97
C ASP A 36 -21.05 -8.23 15.10
N ALA A 37 -22.27 -8.40 15.62
CA ALA A 37 -23.50 -8.01 14.90
C ALA A 37 -23.67 -6.48 14.74
N LEU A 38 -23.14 -5.69 15.69
CA LEU A 38 -23.13 -4.23 15.61
C LEU A 38 -22.02 -3.75 14.66
N ALA A 39 -20.91 -4.47 14.61
CA ALA A 39 -19.85 -4.20 13.65
C ALA A 39 -20.32 -4.38 12.20
N ALA A 40 -21.05 -5.45 11.91
CA ALA A 40 -21.58 -5.74 10.58
C ALA A 40 -22.55 -4.68 10.02
N LYS A 41 -23.20 -3.88 10.89
CA LYS A 41 -24.20 -2.87 10.48
C LYS A 41 -23.64 -1.45 10.28
N SER A 42 -22.39 -1.18 10.64
CA SER A 42 -21.82 0.18 10.65
C SER A 42 -20.90 0.50 9.46
N GLY A 43 -20.85 -0.39 8.47
CA GLY A 43 -20.12 -0.18 7.23
C GLY A 43 -20.78 0.85 6.32
N ASP A 44 -20.42 2.12 6.44
CA ASP A 44 -20.89 3.17 5.53
C ASP A 44 -20.07 3.17 4.22
N LYS A 45 -20.75 3.17 3.07
CA LYS A 45 -20.14 3.27 1.73
C LYS A 45 -19.25 4.51 1.58
N THR A 46 -19.58 5.58 2.29
CA THR A 46 -18.76 6.82 2.35
C THR A 46 -17.42 6.59 3.05
N SER A 47 -17.36 5.66 4.00
CA SER A 47 -16.11 5.28 4.68
C SER A 47 -15.24 4.42 3.77
N ASP A 48 -15.83 3.42 3.10
CA ASP A 48 -15.09 2.51 2.21
C ASP A 48 -14.45 3.25 1.03
N THR A 49 -15.15 4.20 0.41
CA THR A 49 -14.60 5.01 -0.69
C THR A 49 -13.42 5.91 -0.28
N LYS A 50 -13.35 6.35 0.97
CA LYS A 50 -12.19 7.09 1.51
C LYS A 50 -10.98 6.17 1.74
N ILE A 51 -11.22 4.95 2.24
CA ILE A 51 -10.17 3.94 2.42
C ILE A 51 -9.59 3.57 1.04
N LEU A 52 -10.45 3.28 0.06
CA LEU A 52 -10.03 2.99 -1.31
C LEU A 52 -9.24 4.13 -1.94
N ASN A 53 -9.66 5.39 -1.76
CA ASN A 53 -8.92 6.54 -2.27
C ASN A 53 -7.55 6.69 -1.60
N THR A 54 -7.43 6.33 -0.32
CA THR A 54 -6.14 6.34 0.38
C THR A 54 -5.21 5.27 -0.20
N ALA A 55 -5.73 4.06 -0.44
CA ALA A 55 -5.00 2.98 -1.11
C ALA A 55 -4.59 3.38 -2.54
N LEU A 56 -5.50 3.95 -3.33
CA LEU A 56 -5.20 4.42 -4.69
C LEU A 56 -4.08 5.48 -4.70
N ALA A 57 -4.10 6.41 -3.75
CA ALA A 57 -3.02 7.39 -3.62
C ALA A 57 -1.66 6.74 -3.33
N ALA A 58 -1.63 5.64 -2.56
CA ALA A 58 -0.42 4.88 -2.27
C ALA A 58 0.07 4.12 -3.52
N GLU A 59 -0.82 3.44 -4.26
CA GLU A 59 -0.45 2.76 -5.51
C GLU A 59 0.14 3.73 -6.54
N LEU A 60 -0.48 4.89 -6.73
CA LEU A 60 0.02 5.92 -7.65
C LEU A 60 1.41 6.45 -7.22
N GLU A 61 1.67 6.48 -5.92
CA GLU A 61 2.97 6.85 -5.37
C GLU A 61 4.02 5.74 -5.59
N ALA A 62 3.65 4.47 -5.41
CA ALA A 62 4.49 3.30 -5.68
C ALA A 62 4.86 3.23 -7.17
N ILE A 63 3.90 3.39 -8.09
CA ILE A 63 4.13 3.42 -9.54
C ILE A 63 5.20 4.46 -9.90
N ALA A 64 5.10 5.66 -9.33
CA ALA A 64 6.06 6.73 -9.56
C ALA A 64 7.44 6.41 -8.97
N ALA A 65 7.50 5.78 -7.79
CA ALA A 65 8.76 5.38 -7.17
C ALA A 65 9.48 4.28 -7.98
N TYR A 66 8.75 3.27 -8.45
CA TYR A 66 9.28 2.25 -9.34
C TYR A 66 9.75 2.81 -10.67
N GLN A 67 9.04 3.80 -11.24
CA GLN A 67 9.49 4.49 -12.45
C GLN A 67 10.87 5.13 -12.24
N VAL A 68 11.01 5.87 -11.14
CA VAL A 68 12.29 6.52 -10.77
C VAL A 68 13.40 5.51 -10.57
N GLY A 69 13.12 4.38 -9.91
CA GLY A 69 14.10 3.29 -9.74
C GLY A 69 14.52 2.67 -11.07
N ALA A 70 13.55 2.37 -11.93
CA ALA A 70 13.77 1.75 -13.24
C ALA A 70 14.57 2.66 -14.19
N GLU A 71 14.32 3.97 -14.17
CA GLU A 71 14.99 4.95 -15.02
C GLU A 71 16.32 5.48 -14.44
N SER A 72 16.69 5.07 -13.22
CA SER A 72 17.90 5.56 -12.55
C SER A 72 19.21 5.16 -13.22
N GLY A 73 19.20 4.13 -14.08
CA GLY A 73 20.40 3.52 -14.65
C GLY A 73 21.22 2.69 -13.65
N LEU A 74 20.75 2.52 -12.41
CA LEU A 74 21.45 1.79 -11.35
C LEU A 74 21.14 0.29 -11.32
N LEU A 75 20.04 -0.14 -11.94
CA LEU A 75 19.58 -1.53 -11.90
C LEU A 75 20.19 -2.35 -13.03
N GLN A 76 20.75 -3.51 -12.69
CA GLN A 76 21.13 -4.53 -13.66
C GLN A 76 19.87 -5.14 -14.29
N LYS A 77 20.00 -5.65 -15.52
CA LYS A 77 18.88 -6.10 -16.34
C LYS A 77 17.88 -7.04 -15.62
N PRO A 78 18.30 -8.09 -14.90
CA PRO A 78 17.35 -8.96 -14.19
C PRO A 78 16.55 -8.23 -13.10
N VAL A 79 17.19 -7.30 -12.39
CA VAL A 79 16.54 -6.52 -11.33
C VAL A 79 15.64 -5.44 -11.91
N LEU A 80 16.03 -4.85 -13.04
CA LEU A 80 15.18 -3.92 -13.79
C LEU A 80 13.90 -4.62 -14.26
N ASP A 81 14.00 -5.84 -14.79
CA ASP A 81 12.83 -6.61 -15.25
C ASP A 81 11.88 -6.95 -14.09
N LEU A 82 12.43 -7.27 -12.92
CA LEU A 82 11.64 -7.42 -11.70
C LEU A 82 10.94 -6.12 -11.30
N ALA A 83 11.65 -4.99 -11.28
CA ALA A 83 11.09 -3.69 -10.93
C ALA A 83 9.96 -3.25 -11.90
N VAL A 84 10.12 -3.51 -13.20
CA VAL A 84 9.09 -3.24 -14.21
C VAL A 84 7.86 -4.14 -14.00
N THR A 85 8.06 -5.39 -13.61
CA THR A 85 6.96 -6.32 -13.29
C THR A 85 6.14 -5.82 -12.11
N PHE A 86 6.79 -5.46 -11.00
CA PHE A 86 6.12 -4.92 -9.81
C PHE A 86 5.43 -3.58 -10.08
N GLN A 87 6.05 -2.71 -10.88
CA GLN A 87 5.36 -1.51 -11.36
C GLN A 87 4.07 -1.84 -12.13
N GLY A 88 4.08 -2.91 -12.93
CA GLY A 88 2.89 -3.42 -13.62
C GLY A 88 1.80 -3.87 -12.66
N HIS A 89 2.16 -4.55 -11.57
CA HIS A 89 1.21 -4.97 -10.54
C HIS A 89 0.58 -3.76 -9.84
N HIS A 90 1.36 -2.77 -9.41
CA HIS A 90 0.80 -1.53 -8.83
C HIS A 90 -0.12 -0.78 -9.80
N LYS A 91 0.20 -0.76 -11.10
CA LYS A 91 -0.71 -0.20 -12.14
C LYS A 91 -2.04 -0.96 -12.17
N ALA A 92 -2.01 -2.29 -12.12
CA ALA A 92 -3.21 -3.10 -12.05
C ALA A 92 -4.02 -2.85 -10.76
N HIS A 93 -3.34 -2.72 -9.60
CA HIS A 93 -3.97 -2.37 -8.33
C HIS A 93 -4.65 -0.99 -8.40
N ALA A 94 -3.92 0.04 -8.86
CA ALA A 94 -4.44 1.40 -9.03
C ALA A 94 -5.68 1.43 -9.94
N ASP A 95 -5.64 0.73 -11.06
CA ASP A 95 -6.75 0.65 -12.01
C ASP A 95 -8.01 0.03 -11.38
N VAL A 96 -7.85 -1.09 -10.66
CA VAL A 96 -8.97 -1.76 -9.98
C VAL A 96 -9.55 -0.87 -8.89
N LEU A 97 -8.70 -0.21 -8.09
CA LEU A 97 -9.14 0.71 -7.04
C LEU A 97 -9.90 1.91 -7.63
N ALA A 98 -9.35 2.55 -8.67
CA ALA A 98 -9.99 3.69 -9.33
C ALA A 98 -11.36 3.34 -9.91
N LYS A 99 -11.46 2.21 -10.63
CA LYS A 99 -12.73 1.70 -11.17
C LYS A 99 -13.73 1.38 -10.05
N THR A 100 -13.27 0.82 -8.94
CA THR A 100 -14.12 0.48 -7.80
C THR A 100 -14.66 1.73 -7.11
N ILE A 101 -13.81 2.75 -6.89
CA ILE A 101 -14.24 4.04 -6.34
C ILE A 101 -15.33 4.67 -7.21
N GLN A 102 -15.15 4.69 -8.54
CA GLN A 102 -16.13 5.23 -9.48
C GLN A 102 -17.45 4.45 -9.45
N LYS A 103 -17.40 3.12 -9.43
CA LYS A 103 -18.60 2.26 -9.31
C LYS A 103 -19.38 2.50 -8.03
N LEU A 104 -18.70 2.87 -6.95
CA LEU A 104 -19.32 3.23 -5.67
C LEU A 104 -19.82 4.69 -5.64
N GLY A 105 -19.76 5.41 -6.77
CA GLY A 105 -20.18 6.82 -6.88
C GLY A 105 -19.17 7.83 -6.34
N GLY A 106 -17.97 7.37 -5.96
CA GLY A 106 -16.88 8.22 -5.50
C GLY A 106 -16.06 8.81 -6.64
N LYS A 107 -15.28 9.85 -6.32
CA LYS A 107 -14.26 10.39 -7.23
C LYS A 107 -12.91 9.76 -6.92
N ALA A 108 -12.32 9.07 -7.90
CA ALA A 108 -10.97 8.52 -7.78
C ALA A 108 -9.93 9.65 -7.75
N VAL A 109 -9.00 9.59 -6.80
CA VAL A 109 -7.87 10.51 -6.73
C VAL A 109 -6.95 10.32 -7.94
N ALA A 110 -6.44 11.43 -8.48
CA ALA A 110 -5.50 11.42 -9.58
C ALA A 110 -4.05 11.35 -9.07
N ALA A 111 -3.14 10.91 -9.94
CA ALA A 111 -1.70 10.99 -9.67
C ALA A 111 -1.31 12.45 -9.38
N LYS A 112 -0.37 12.64 -8.45
CA LYS A 112 0.19 13.97 -8.21
C LYS A 112 1.01 14.40 -9.43
N SER A 113 1.02 15.70 -9.71
CA SER A 113 1.91 16.27 -10.74
C SER A 113 3.39 16.06 -10.43
N LYS A 114 3.73 15.91 -9.14
CA LYS A 114 5.09 15.60 -8.69
C LYS A 114 5.08 14.79 -7.40
N TYR A 115 5.93 13.78 -7.36
CA TYR A 115 6.32 13.04 -6.16
C TYR A 115 7.74 13.42 -5.75
N THR A 116 8.08 13.24 -4.48
CA THR A 116 9.42 13.54 -3.95
C THR A 116 9.96 12.33 -3.25
N PHE A 117 11.02 11.75 -3.84
CA PHE A 117 11.75 10.61 -3.32
C PHE A 117 13.18 11.03 -2.99
N PRO A 118 13.86 10.33 -2.06
CA PRO A 118 15.24 10.64 -1.66
C PRO A 118 16.24 10.14 -2.71
N VAL A 119 16.08 10.54 -3.97
CA VAL A 119 16.89 10.08 -5.12
C VAL A 119 18.37 10.40 -4.93
N GLU A 120 18.68 11.46 -4.18
CA GLU A 120 20.04 11.84 -3.82
C GLU A 120 20.76 10.77 -2.99
N LYS A 121 20.02 9.89 -2.31
CA LYS A 121 20.55 8.78 -1.50
C LYS A 121 20.65 7.46 -2.26
N LEU A 122 20.09 7.37 -3.47
CA LEU A 122 20.12 6.14 -4.27
C LEU A 122 21.38 6.16 -5.13
N LYS A 123 22.43 5.43 -4.69
CA LYS A 123 23.75 5.43 -5.36
C LYS A 123 24.10 4.08 -5.99
N SER A 124 23.35 3.04 -5.66
CA SER A 124 23.59 1.68 -6.12
C SER A 124 22.28 0.92 -6.33
N GLN A 125 22.33 -0.21 -7.04
CA GLN A 125 21.20 -1.14 -7.13
C GLN A 125 20.67 -1.53 -5.75
N ALA A 126 21.56 -1.76 -4.79
CA ALA A 126 21.18 -2.14 -3.43
C ALA A 126 20.40 -1.02 -2.72
N ASP A 127 20.76 0.25 -2.96
CA ASP A 127 20.00 1.39 -2.40
C ASP A 127 18.60 1.49 -3.01
N VAL A 128 18.48 1.28 -4.33
CA VAL A 128 17.19 1.28 -5.02
C VAL A 128 16.32 0.12 -4.52
N LEU A 129 16.88 -1.08 -4.40
CA LEU A 129 16.17 -2.25 -3.90
C LEU A 129 15.75 -2.09 -2.44
N ARG A 130 16.60 -1.53 -1.56
CA ARG A 130 16.22 -1.25 -0.16
C ARG A 130 15.15 -0.18 -0.07
N PHE A 131 15.25 0.85 -0.90
CA PHE A 131 14.21 1.85 -1.00
C PHE A 131 12.88 1.20 -1.39
N ALA A 132 12.84 0.43 -2.48
CA ALA A 132 11.65 -0.31 -2.92
C ALA A 132 11.12 -1.26 -1.83
N ALA A 133 11.98 -2.04 -1.18
CA ALA A 133 11.57 -2.95 -0.11
C ALA A 133 10.94 -2.22 1.08
N GLY A 134 11.41 -1.01 1.39
CA GLY A 134 10.78 -0.15 2.39
C GLY A 134 9.39 0.35 1.97
N LEU A 135 9.18 0.57 0.66
CA LEU A 135 7.85 0.93 0.13
C LEU A 135 6.88 -0.23 0.31
N GLU A 136 7.28 -1.44 -0.07
CA GLU A 136 6.43 -2.63 0.04
C GLU A 136 6.10 -2.95 1.48
N GLN A 137 7.07 -2.86 2.38
CA GLN A 137 6.81 -3.03 3.80
C GLN A 137 5.76 -2.03 4.30
N GLY A 138 5.86 -0.76 3.87
CA GLY A 138 4.89 0.28 4.19
C GLY A 138 3.50 -0.01 3.62
N ALA A 139 3.42 -0.52 2.38
CA ALA A 139 2.18 -0.91 1.72
C ALA A 139 1.51 -2.09 2.44
N VAL A 140 2.29 -3.11 2.84
CA VAL A 140 1.81 -4.24 3.66
C VAL A 140 1.19 -3.73 4.96
N SER A 141 1.87 -2.87 5.72
CA SER A 141 1.32 -2.28 6.95
C SER A 141 0.03 -1.49 6.69
N ALA A 142 -0.03 -0.76 5.58
CA ALA A 142 -1.18 0.05 5.20
C ALA A 142 -2.41 -0.82 4.91
N TYR A 143 -2.26 -1.81 4.03
CA TYR A 143 -3.35 -2.72 3.68
C TYR A 143 -3.78 -3.56 4.87
N LEU A 144 -2.85 -4.06 5.69
CA LEU A 144 -3.18 -4.81 6.90
C LEU A 144 -4.05 -3.98 7.84
N GLY A 145 -3.71 -2.70 8.01
CA GLY A 145 -4.52 -1.75 8.79
C GLY A 145 -5.86 -1.39 8.14
N ALA A 146 -5.95 -1.43 6.82
CA ALA A 146 -7.14 -1.05 6.04
C ALA A 146 -8.20 -2.17 5.97
N VAL A 147 -7.77 -3.41 5.75
CA VAL A 147 -8.63 -4.59 5.59
C VAL A 147 -9.77 -4.68 6.61
N PRO A 148 -9.54 -4.52 7.94
CA PRO A 148 -10.60 -4.64 8.93
C PRO A 148 -11.56 -3.44 8.96
N LEU A 149 -11.21 -2.32 8.32
CA LEU A 149 -11.98 -1.08 8.34
C LEU A 149 -13.08 -1.04 7.29
N PHE A 150 -13.00 -1.90 6.27
CA PHE A 150 -14.02 -2.01 5.24
C PHE A 150 -15.34 -2.52 5.81
N GLY A 151 -16.41 -1.77 5.55
CA GLY A 151 -17.78 -2.19 5.80
C GLY A 151 -18.20 -3.31 4.86
N ASN A 152 -17.82 -3.21 3.58
CA ASN A 152 -18.07 -4.23 2.58
C ASN A 152 -17.00 -5.34 2.62
N ARG A 153 -17.43 -6.60 2.83
CA ARG A 153 -16.53 -7.76 2.92
C ARG A 153 -15.88 -8.15 1.59
N ASP A 154 -16.51 -7.87 0.46
CA ASP A 154 -15.88 -8.08 -0.85
C ASP A 154 -14.73 -7.09 -1.07
N LEU A 155 -14.88 -5.84 -0.63
CA LEU A 155 -13.80 -4.85 -0.65
C LEU A 155 -12.67 -5.24 0.31
N SER A 156 -13.02 -5.72 1.51
CA SER A 156 -12.05 -6.25 2.47
C SER A 156 -11.24 -7.40 1.88
N LYS A 157 -11.90 -8.36 1.21
CA LYS A 157 -11.24 -9.48 0.53
C LYS A 157 -10.34 -9.02 -0.62
N ALA A 158 -10.79 -8.07 -1.43
CA ALA A 158 -9.99 -7.51 -2.51
C ALA A 158 -8.74 -6.79 -1.97
N ALA A 159 -8.88 -5.98 -0.92
CA ALA A 159 -7.76 -5.32 -0.25
C ALA A 159 -6.78 -6.33 0.38
N ALA A 160 -7.28 -7.43 0.94
CA ALA A 160 -6.44 -8.51 1.47
C ALA A 160 -5.70 -9.28 0.35
N SER A 161 -6.26 -9.35 -0.85
CA SER A 161 -5.55 -9.90 -2.01
C SER A 161 -4.38 -9.03 -2.42
N ILE A 162 -4.55 -7.70 -2.42
CA ILE A 162 -3.47 -6.75 -2.70
C ILE A 162 -2.40 -6.85 -1.61
N LEU A 163 -2.79 -6.86 -0.32
CA LEU A 163 -1.89 -7.10 0.82
C LEU A 163 -0.95 -8.30 0.59
N GLY A 164 -1.50 -9.41 0.12
CA GLY A 164 -0.73 -10.62 -0.16
C GLY A 164 0.31 -10.43 -1.26
N ASP A 165 -0.03 -9.69 -2.32
CA ASP A 165 0.89 -9.35 -3.41
C ASP A 165 2.01 -8.41 -2.95
N GLU A 166 1.69 -7.34 -2.22
CA GLU A 166 2.70 -6.42 -1.67
C GLU A 166 3.68 -7.15 -0.73
N ALA A 167 3.19 -8.13 0.05
CA ALA A 167 4.04 -8.95 0.89
C ALA A 167 4.98 -9.86 0.07
N MET A 168 4.52 -10.37 -1.08
CA MET A 168 5.38 -11.12 -1.99
C MET A 168 6.43 -10.22 -2.64
N HIS A 169 6.08 -9.01 -3.09
CA HIS A 169 7.06 -8.06 -3.62
C HIS A 169 8.14 -7.76 -2.58
N TRP A 170 7.72 -7.48 -1.34
CA TRP A 170 8.65 -7.25 -0.25
C TRP A 170 9.62 -8.42 -0.05
N ALA A 171 9.10 -9.64 0.02
CA ALA A 171 9.91 -10.84 0.19
C ALA A 171 10.92 -11.04 -0.96
N VAL A 172 10.48 -10.84 -2.20
CA VAL A 172 11.34 -10.99 -3.39
C VAL A 172 12.43 -9.91 -3.43
N LEU A 173 12.13 -8.67 -3.05
CA LEU A 173 13.13 -7.60 -2.97
C LEU A 173 14.19 -7.90 -1.89
N ARG A 174 13.76 -8.41 -0.72
CA ARG A 174 14.68 -8.86 0.33
C ARG A 174 15.57 -10.00 -0.16
N GLN A 175 15.00 -10.97 -0.88
CA GLN A 175 15.77 -12.05 -1.50
C GLN A 175 16.80 -11.51 -2.51
N ALA A 176 16.43 -10.53 -3.35
CA ALA A 176 17.34 -9.90 -4.31
C ALA A 176 18.47 -9.10 -3.65
N LEU A 177 18.25 -8.64 -2.41
CA LEU A 177 19.26 -8.00 -1.56
C LEU A 177 20.17 -8.99 -0.81
N GLY A 178 19.90 -10.29 -0.90
CA GLY A 178 20.57 -11.31 -0.08
C GLY A 178 20.16 -11.27 1.40
N GLU A 179 19.04 -10.64 1.73
CA GLU A 179 18.47 -10.59 3.07
C GLU A 179 17.45 -11.74 3.29
N ALA A 180 17.10 -12.03 4.54
CA ALA A 180 16.04 -12.99 4.85
C ALA A 180 14.69 -12.55 4.21
N PRO A 181 14.10 -13.33 3.28
CA PRO A 181 12.90 -12.91 2.53
C PRO A 181 11.66 -12.75 3.41
N VAL A 182 11.50 -13.62 4.39
CA VAL A 182 10.39 -13.60 5.37
C VAL A 182 11.01 -13.40 6.75
N PRO A 183 11.29 -12.14 7.15
CA PRO A 183 12.08 -11.86 8.35
C PRO A 183 11.30 -12.06 9.67
N SER A 184 9.98 -12.24 9.60
CA SER A 184 9.08 -12.38 10.75
C SER A 184 7.89 -13.25 10.37
N ALA A 185 7.32 -13.95 11.35
CA ALA A 185 6.08 -14.71 11.19
C ALA A 185 4.84 -13.82 11.02
N PHE A 186 4.92 -12.56 11.44
CA PHE A 186 3.83 -11.59 11.37
C PHE A 186 4.28 -10.30 10.71
N VAL A 187 3.39 -9.73 9.89
CA VAL A 187 3.51 -8.38 9.33
C VAL A 187 2.70 -7.41 10.19
N SER A 188 3.10 -6.13 10.23
CA SER A 188 2.58 -5.14 11.20
C SER A 188 2.39 -3.76 10.61
#